data_AF-A0A8S1H805-F1
#
_entry.id   AF-A0A8S1H805-F1
#
_cell.length_a   1.000
_cell.length_b   1.000
_cell.length_c   1.000
_cell.angle_alpha   90.00
_cell.angle_beta   90.00
_cell.angle_gamma   90.00
#
_symmetry.space_group_name_H-M   'P 1'
#
loop_
_entity.id
_entity.type
_entity.pdbx_description
1 polymer ?
#
loop_
_entity_poly.entity_id
_entity_poly.type
_entity_poly.pdbx_seq_one_letter_code
_entity_poly.pdbx_strand_id
1 'polypeptide(L)'
;MRTTTRALMFGLYEQFQKTLHCPHTGTFTFCHAQAAMCAGFVEASMCPLERVQVLLQTTAHHEKFRNSAEVVKQLRSHGVHEFYRGLSVILVRNGLSNLLFFGFREPLNRKLVEVTHRNDISNRFTGIVCDFVCGSLLGASISTLFYPAAVVKNHMQSKIGGPFENPFRVLKYLLVGRDRSALAIYSGVYLNFTRSMVAWGITNTIYEMLHRFASRYA
;
A
#
# COMPACT_ATOMS: atom_id res chain seq x y z
N MET A 1 -4.39 -7.33 -8.25
CA MET A 1 -4.54 -5.91 -8.65
C MET A 1 -3.85 -4.99 -7.64
N ARG A 2 -2.52 -5.08 -7.46
CA ARG A 2 -1.77 -4.13 -6.60
C ARG A 2 -1.01 -3.06 -7.39
N THR A 3 -0.73 -3.31 -8.66
CA THR A 3 -0.15 -2.34 -9.59
C THR A 3 -1.17 -1.25 -9.93
N THR A 4 -2.42 -1.65 -10.20
CA THR A 4 -3.53 -0.72 -10.48
C THR A 4 -3.82 0.22 -9.32
N THR A 5 -3.85 -0.28 -8.07
CA THR A 5 -4.11 0.55 -6.89
C THR A 5 -3.00 1.58 -6.66
N ARG A 6 -1.75 1.21 -6.92
CA ARG A 6 -0.61 2.14 -6.84
C ARG A 6 -0.61 3.19 -7.96
N ALA A 7 -0.97 2.81 -9.19
CA ALA A 7 -1.13 3.77 -10.27
C ALA A 7 -2.21 4.81 -9.92
N LEU A 8 -3.34 4.34 -9.38
CA LEU A 8 -4.39 5.21 -8.85
C LEU A 8 -3.86 6.10 -7.71
N MET A 9 -3.10 5.55 -6.77
CA MET A 9 -2.53 6.31 -5.66
C MET A 9 -1.68 7.50 -6.14
N PHE A 10 -0.72 7.27 -7.04
CA PHE A 10 0.14 8.35 -7.57
C PHE A 10 -0.67 9.37 -8.38
N GLY A 11 -1.56 8.92 -9.28
CA GLY A 11 -2.38 9.83 -10.09
C GLY A 11 -3.34 10.66 -9.27
N LEU A 12 -4.01 10.06 -8.27
CA LEU A 12 -4.93 10.77 -7.37
C LEU A 12 -4.20 11.73 -6.45
N TYR A 13 -3.00 11.38 -5.98
CA TYR A 13 -2.19 12.29 -5.19
C TYR A 13 -1.87 13.57 -5.97
N GLU A 14 -1.37 13.46 -7.21
CA GLU A 14 -1.12 14.62 -8.07
C GLU A 14 -2.39 15.43 -8.35
N GLN A 15 -3.51 14.74 -8.60
CA GLN A 15 -4.79 15.40 -8.85
C GLN A 15 -5.29 16.17 -7.61
N PHE A 16 -5.15 15.60 -6.41
CA PHE A 16 -5.51 16.27 -5.17
C PHE A 16 -4.57 17.42 -4.84
N GLN A 17 -3.27 17.31 -5.12
CA GLN A 17 -2.33 18.45 -4.97
C GLN A 17 -2.75 19.63 -5.85
N LYS A 18 -3.10 19.37 -7.13
CA LYS A 18 -3.60 20.40 -8.06
C LYS A 18 -4.91 21.00 -7.58
N THR A 19 -5.86 20.16 -7.17
CA THR A 19 -7.20 20.60 -6.72
C THR A 19 -7.13 21.43 -5.43
N LEU A 20 -6.25 21.06 -4.50
CA LEU A 20 -6.04 21.76 -3.23
C LEU A 20 -5.07 22.95 -3.34
N HIS A 21 -4.55 23.23 -4.54
CA HIS A 21 -3.56 24.29 -4.80
C HIS A 21 -2.34 24.20 -3.87
N CYS A 22 -1.83 22.98 -3.65
CA CYS A 22 -0.69 22.79 -2.76
C CYS A 22 0.56 23.49 -3.34
N PRO A 23 1.35 24.19 -2.50
CA PRO A 23 2.54 24.87 -2.95
C PRO A 23 3.58 23.85 -3.45
N HIS A 24 4.20 24.11 -4.61
CA HIS A 24 5.33 23.32 -5.12
C HIS A 24 6.64 23.66 -4.39
N THR A 25 6.57 23.88 -3.09
CA THR A 25 7.74 23.98 -2.23
C THR A 25 8.26 22.57 -2.00
N GLY A 26 9.57 22.34 -2.13
CA GLY A 26 10.20 21.04 -1.87
C GLY A 26 10.21 20.63 -0.38
N THR A 27 9.16 21.01 0.35
CA THR A 27 8.89 20.75 1.76
C THR A 27 7.48 20.16 1.87
N PHE A 28 7.36 19.07 2.64
CA PHE A 28 6.07 18.43 2.87
C PHE A 28 5.21 19.26 3.83
N THR A 29 4.09 19.77 3.33
CA THR A 29 3.17 20.64 4.09
C THR A 29 1.88 19.91 4.48
N PHE A 30 1.04 20.53 5.31
CA PHE A 30 -0.26 19.96 5.67
C PHE A 30 -1.17 19.72 4.45
N CYS A 31 -1.08 20.55 3.41
CA CYS A 31 -1.81 20.34 2.15
C CYS A 31 -1.42 19.01 1.48
N HIS A 32 -0.13 18.71 1.42
CA HIS A 32 0.38 17.44 0.91
C HIS A 32 -0.09 16.24 1.74
N ALA A 33 -0.14 16.40 3.06
CA ALA A 33 -0.67 15.39 3.96
C ALA A 33 -2.15 15.08 3.67
N GLN A 34 -2.98 16.12 3.48
CA GLN A 34 -4.39 15.95 3.12
C GLN A 34 -4.56 15.25 1.76
N ALA A 35 -3.80 15.68 0.74
CA ALA A 35 -3.82 15.05 -0.58
C ALA A 35 -3.45 13.56 -0.50
N ALA A 36 -2.41 13.20 0.26
CA ALA A 36 -1.97 11.83 0.45
C ALA A 36 -3.03 10.96 1.16
N MET A 37 -3.68 11.50 2.20
CA MET A 37 -4.77 10.81 2.90
C MET A 37 -5.98 10.60 2.00
N CYS A 38 -6.41 11.62 1.25
CA CYS A 38 -7.52 11.51 0.29
C CYS A 38 -7.22 10.46 -0.78
N ALA A 39 -6.02 10.43 -1.34
CA ALA A 39 -5.59 9.40 -2.28
C ALA A 39 -5.67 7.99 -1.65
N GLY A 40 -5.25 7.84 -0.39
CA GLY A 40 -5.36 6.57 0.35
C GLY A 40 -6.80 6.12 0.61
N PHE A 41 -7.72 7.05 0.85
CA PHE A 41 -9.15 6.73 1.03
C PHE A 41 -9.82 6.32 -0.27
N VAL A 42 -9.50 6.99 -1.39
CA VAL A 42 -9.99 6.56 -2.69
C VAL A 42 -9.39 5.20 -3.06
N GLU A 43 -8.13 4.93 -2.74
CA GLU A 43 -7.55 3.58 -2.91
C GLU A 43 -8.32 2.52 -2.11
N ALA A 44 -8.77 2.85 -0.89
CA ALA A 44 -9.58 1.95 -0.07
C ALA A 44 -10.95 1.61 -0.69
N SER A 45 -11.46 2.41 -1.63
CA SER A 45 -12.68 2.06 -2.40
C SER A 45 -12.52 0.78 -3.21
N MET A 46 -11.28 0.38 -3.54
CA MET A 46 -10.95 -0.88 -4.20
C MET A 46 -10.99 -2.10 -3.25
N CYS A 47 -11.40 -1.91 -1.99
CA CYS A 47 -11.56 -2.98 -1.00
C CYS A 47 -12.33 -4.21 -1.51
N PRO A 48 -13.45 -4.10 -2.25
CA PRO A 48 -14.16 -5.26 -2.79
C PRO A 48 -13.28 -6.16 -3.67
N LEU A 49 -12.45 -5.56 -4.52
CA LEU A 49 -11.54 -6.28 -5.41
C LEU A 49 -10.38 -6.92 -4.62
N GLU A 50 -9.87 -6.23 -3.61
CA GLU A 50 -8.88 -6.79 -2.68
C GLU A 50 -9.47 -7.99 -1.93
N ARG A 51 -10.73 -7.91 -1.48
CA ARG A 51 -11.40 -8.99 -0.75
C ARG A 51 -11.56 -10.24 -1.62
N VAL A 52 -11.99 -10.10 -2.87
CA VAL A 52 -12.09 -11.23 -3.80
C VAL A 52 -10.74 -11.92 -3.99
N GLN A 53 -9.65 -11.14 -4.10
CA GLN A 53 -8.30 -11.69 -4.20
C GLN A 53 -7.86 -12.44 -2.94
N VAL A 54 -8.13 -11.89 -1.76
CA VAL A 54 -7.79 -12.57 -0.49
C VAL A 54 -8.52 -13.89 -0.36
N LEU A 55 -9.80 -13.96 -0.72
CA LEU A 55 -10.57 -15.20 -0.65
C LEU A 55 -10.06 -16.26 -1.62
N LEU A 56 -9.73 -15.87 -2.86
CA LEU A 56 -9.11 -16.79 -3.83
C LEU A 56 -7.73 -17.28 -3.39
N GLN A 57 -6.96 -16.44 -2.68
CA GLN A 57 -5.62 -16.79 -2.19
C GLN A 57 -5.64 -17.56 -0.86
N THR A 58 -6.79 -17.67 -0.19
CA THR A 58 -6.91 -18.37 1.10
C THR A 58 -7.02 -19.87 0.86
N THR A 59 -6.07 -20.65 1.39
CA THR A 59 -6.02 -22.12 1.23
C THR A 59 -7.32 -22.82 1.62
N ALA A 60 -7.98 -22.36 2.69
CA ALA A 60 -9.23 -22.93 3.19
C ALA A 60 -10.40 -22.88 2.19
N HIS A 61 -10.32 -22.02 1.16
CA HIS A 61 -11.36 -21.86 0.14
C HIS A 61 -10.94 -22.34 -1.26
N HIS A 62 -9.77 -22.96 -1.43
CA HIS A 62 -9.28 -23.38 -2.76
C HIS A 62 -10.19 -24.43 -3.42
N GLU A 63 -10.76 -25.35 -2.64
CA GLU A 63 -11.73 -26.33 -3.13
C GLU A 63 -13.11 -25.71 -3.41
N LYS A 64 -13.39 -24.54 -2.81
CA LYS A 64 -14.70 -23.89 -2.84
C LYS A 64 -14.83 -22.87 -3.97
N PHE A 65 -13.75 -22.17 -4.34
CA PHE A 65 -13.77 -21.13 -5.35
C PHE A 65 -12.74 -21.39 -6.43
N ARG A 66 -13.20 -21.60 -7.67
CA ARG A 66 -12.35 -21.80 -8.85
C ARG A 66 -12.09 -20.50 -9.59
N ASN A 67 -12.97 -19.52 -9.45
CA ASN A 67 -12.89 -18.24 -10.15
C ASN A 67 -13.44 -17.07 -9.32
N SER A 68 -13.14 -15.84 -9.76
CA SER A 68 -13.61 -14.62 -9.08
C SER A 68 -15.14 -14.46 -9.10
N ALA A 69 -15.84 -15.00 -10.12
CA ALA A 69 -17.28 -14.87 -10.24
C ALA A 69 -18.02 -15.66 -9.15
N GLU A 70 -17.54 -16.85 -8.81
CA GLU A 70 -18.06 -17.68 -7.71
C GLU A 70 -17.90 -16.97 -6.36
N VAL A 71 -16.75 -16.33 -6.13
CA VAL A 71 -16.53 -15.53 -4.92
C VAL A 71 -17.52 -14.37 -4.85
N VAL A 72 -17.68 -13.62 -5.95
CA VAL A 72 -18.63 -12.50 -6.01
C VAL A 72 -20.06 -12.99 -5.77
N LYS A 73 -20.45 -14.13 -6.36
CA LYS A 73 -21.78 -14.73 -6.14
C LYS A 73 -21.99 -15.11 -4.68
N GLN A 74 -21.00 -15.73 -4.04
CA GLN A 74 -21.04 -16.10 -2.63
C GLN A 74 -21.09 -14.88 -1.70
N LEU A 75 -20.35 -13.82 -2.00
CA LEU A 75 -20.39 -12.58 -1.22
C LEU A 75 -21.74 -11.89 -1.37
N ARG A 76 -22.31 -11.85 -2.58
CA ARG A 76 -23.64 -11.28 -2.82
C ARG A 76 -24.75 -11.99 -2.04
N SER A 77 -24.66 -13.29 -1.82
CA SER A 77 -25.67 -14.02 -1.03
C SER A 77 -25.73 -13.56 0.44
N HIS A 78 -24.66 -12.92 0.93
CA HIS A 78 -24.59 -12.34 2.28
C HIS A 78 -24.87 -10.82 2.28
N GLY A 79 -25.12 -10.22 1.10
CA GLY A 79 -25.38 -8.80 0.93
C GLY A 79 -24.15 -7.97 0.56
N VAL A 80 -24.39 -6.73 0.10
CA VAL A 80 -23.33 -5.84 -0.46
C VAL A 80 -22.32 -5.39 0.60
N HIS A 81 -22.76 -5.26 1.85
CA HIS A 81 -21.87 -4.90 2.97
C HIS A 81 -20.77 -5.95 3.20
N GLU A 82 -21.00 -7.21 2.81
CA GLU A 82 -20.02 -8.29 2.85
C GLU A 82 -18.96 -8.16 1.74
N PHE A 83 -18.88 -7.07 0.99
CA PHE A 83 -17.69 -6.76 0.18
C PHE A 83 -16.68 -5.89 0.95
N TYR A 84 -17.09 -5.28 2.05
CA TYR A 84 -16.34 -4.21 2.73
C TYR A 84 -15.79 -4.61 4.11
N ARG A 85 -15.72 -5.91 4.44
CA ARG A 85 -15.11 -6.36 5.70
C ARG A 85 -13.63 -6.00 5.73
N GLY A 86 -13.22 -5.36 6.82
CA GLY A 86 -11.86 -4.85 6.99
C GLY A 86 -11.62 -3.46 6.38
N LEU A 87 -12.64 -2.81 5.82
CA LEU A 87 -12.52 -1.47 5.22
C LEU A 87 -11.88 -0.45 6.17
N SER A 88 -12.26 -0.45 7.45
CA SER A 88 -11.69 0.47 8.45
C SER A 88 -10.17 0.31 8.60
N VAL A 89 -9.68 -0.93 8.60
CA VAL A 89 -8.24 -1.23 8.67
C VAL A 89 -7.54 -0.76 7.39
N ILE A 90 -8.18 -0.93 6.23
CA ILE A 90 -7.65 -0.50 4.94
C ILE A 90 -7.55 1.03 4.86
N LEU A 91 -8.59 1.74 5.28
CA LEU A 91 -8.61 3.21 5.29
C LEU A 91 -7.46 3.78 6.12
N VAL A 92 -7.31 3.30 7.37
CA VAL A 92 -6.23 3.75 8.26
C VAL A 92 -4.86 3.37 7.68
N ARG A 93 -4.69 2.12 7.25
CA ARG A 93 -3.43 1.64 6.68
C ARG A 93 -3.03 2.44 5.45
N ASN A 94 -3.92 2.56 4.45
CA ASN A 94 -3.61 3.22 3.18
C ASN A 94 -3.40 4.72 3.38
N GLY A 95 -4.24 5.39 4.16
CA GLY A 95 -4.07 6.82 4.47
C GLY A 95 -2.73 7.11 5.13
N LEU A 96 -2.37 6.36 6.17
CA LEU A 96 -1.09 6.54 6.87
C LEU A 96 0.12 6.07 6.04
N SER A 97 -0.01 4.98 5.28
CA SER A 97 1.06 4.51 4.39
C SER A 97 1.38 5.54 3.32
N ASN A 98 0.36 6.15 2.72
CA ASN A 98 0.55 7.15 1.67
C ASN A 98 1.13 8.44 2.24
N LEU A 99 0.65 8.86 3.41
CA LEU A 99 1.22 9.99 4.14
C LEU A 99 2.73 9.81 4.37
N LEU A 100 3.14 8.65 4.90
CA LEU A 100 4.55 8.35 5.16
C LEU A 100 5.34 8.21 3.86
N PHE A 101 4.77 7.57 2.84
CA PHE A 101 5.45 7.39 1.56
C PHE A 101 5.74 8.75 0.91
N PHE A 102 4.72 9.59 0.68
CA PHE A 102 4.93 10.88 0.04
C PHE A 102 5.70 11.87 0.92
N GLY A 103 5.56 11.79 2.25
CA GLY A 103 6.28 12.65 3.18
C GLY A 103 7.79 12.36 3.26
N PHE A 104 8.18 11.09 3.21
CA PHE A 104 9.59 10.69 3.36
C PHE A 104 10.30 10.42 2.03
N ARG A 105 9.58 10.30 0.92
CA ARG A 105 10.16 10.01 -0.40
C ARG A 105 11.18 11.05 -0.85
N GLU A 106 10.82 12.32 -0.82
CA GLU A 106 11.69 13.40 -1.27
C GLU A 106 12.95 13.59 -0.39
N PRO A 107 12.85 13.66 0.96
CA PRO A 107 14.04 13.80 1.80
C PRO A 107 14.94 12.56 1.74
N LEU A 108 14.38 11.35 1.56
CA LEU A 108 15.18 10.14 1.40
C LEU A 108 15.92 10.13 0.06
N ASN A 109 15.25 10.52 -1.03
CA ASN A 109 15.87 10.60 -2.36
C ASN A 109 17.03 11.61 -2.35
N ARG A 110 16.84 12.80 -1.77
CA ARG A 110 17.89 13.82 -1.64
C ARG A 110 19.12 13.30 -0.89
N LYS A 111 18.94 12.62 0.24
CA LYS A 111 20.06 12.01 0.99
C LYS A 111 20.78 10.92 0.18
N LEU A 112 20.04 10.08 -0.54
CA LEU A 112 20.64 9.03 -1.38
C LEU A 112 21.46 9.64 -2.52
N VAL A 113 20.97 10.71 -3.12
CA VAL A 113 21.66 11.50 -4.15
C VAL A 113 22.91 12.19 -3.60
N GLU A 114 22.88 12.71 -2.37
CA GLU A 114 24.04 13.32 -1.72
C GLU A 114 25.15 12.29 -1.44
N VAL A 115 24.78 11.10 -0.95
CA VAL A 115 25.71 9.99 -0.69
C VAL A 115 26.30 9.43 -1.98
N THR A 116 25.49 9.39 -3.04
CA THR A 116 25.90 8.92 -4.37
C THR A 116 26.52 10.11 -5.13
N HIS A 117 27.78 10.45 -4.84
CA HIS A 117 28.53 11.60 -5.39
C HIS A 117 28.00 12.19 -6.71
N ARG A 118 27.74 13.50 -6.71
CA ARG A 118 27.12 14.31 -7.78
C ARG A 118 27.66 14.08 -9.20
N ASN A 119 28.93 13.67 -9.34
CA ASN A 119 29.58 13.42 -10.63
C ASN A 119 29.10 12.12 -11.33
N ASP A 120 28.57 11.14 -10.59
CA ASP A 120 28.07 9.87 -11.14
C ASP A 120 26.58 9.92 -11.53
N ILE A 121 25.85 10.95 -11.08
CA ILE A 121 24.41 11.14 -11.35
C ILE A 121 24.14 11.64 -12.77
N SER A 122 25.16 12.16 -13.46
CA SER A 122 25.07 12.45 -14.90
C SER A 122 24.75 11.19 -15.72
N ASN A 123 25.08 10.00 -15.19
CA ASN A 123 24.65 8.75 -15.76
C ASN A 123 23.18 8.51 -15.42
N ARG A 124 22.32 8.50 -16.46
CA ARG A 124 20.89 8.16 -16.37
C ARG A 124 20.64 6.87 -15.58
N PHE A 125 21.57 5.91 -15.66
CA PHE A 125 21.52 4.65 -14.91
C PHE A 125 21.60 4.85 -13.39
N THR A 126 22.51 5.69 -12.91
CA THR A 126 22.66 6.01 -11.48
C THR A 126 21.38 6.61 -10.90
N GLY A 127 20.75 7.55 -11.62
CA GLY A 127 19.46 8.12 -11.19
C GLY A 127 18.36 7.08 -11.06
N ILE A 128 18.25 6.16 -12.03
CA ILE A 128 17.29 5.03 -11.99
C ILE A 128 17.53 4.12 -10.78
N VAL A 129 18.79 3.84 -10.46
CA VAL A 129 19.17 3.02 -9.30
C VAL A 129 18.83 3.76 -7.99
N CYS A 130 19.14 5.04 -7.87
CA CYS A 130 18.77 5.85 -6.70
C CYS A 130 17.24 5.86 -6.48
N ASP A 131 16.47 6.06 -7.55
CA ASP A 131 15.00 6.02 -7.49
C ASP A 131 14.49 4.64 -7.06
N PHE A 132 15.10 3.57 -7.58
CA PHE A 132 14.76 2.20 -7.21
C PHE A 132 15.04 1.94 -5.72
N VAL A 133 16.24 2.30 -5.25
CA VAL A 133 16.66 2.10 -3.85
C VAL A 133 15.80 2.92 -2.90
N CYS A 134 15.52 4.18 -3.25
CA CYS A 134 14.63 5.05 -2.48
C CYS A 134 13.23 4.43 -2.33
N GLY A 135 12.61 4.03 -3.45
CA GLY A 135 11.28 3.40 -3.44
C GLY A 135 11.27 2.08 -2.68
N SER A 136 12.31 1.26 -2.87
CA SER A 136 12.47 -0.04 -2.23
C SER A 136 12.58 0.08 -0.71
N LEU A 137 13.51 0.89 -0.21
CA LEU A 137 13.75 1.06 1.23
C LEU A 137 12.55 1.67 1.94
N LEU A 138 11.97 2.73 1.36
CA LEU A 138 10.83 3.40 1.95
C LEU A 138 9.59 2.50 1.95
N GLY A 139 9.27 1.90 0.80
CA GLY A 139 8.11 1.04 0.65
C GLY A 139 8.21 -0.25 1.47
N ALA A 140 9.39 -0.85 1.58
CA ALA A 140 9.60 -2.02 2.42
C ALA A 140 9.52 -1.67 3.92
N SER A 141 10.10 -0.54 4.34
CA SER A 141 10.00 -0.05 5.72
C SER A 141 8.55 0.22 6.13
N ILE A 142 7.78 0.93 5.31
CA ILE A 142 6.36 1.21 5.55
C ILE A 142 5.55 -0.10 5.60
N SER A 143 5.81 -1.02 4.67
CA SER A 143 5.13 -2.32 4.63
C SER A 143 5.40 -3.17 5.87
N THR A 144 6.62 -3.13 6.40
CA THR A 144 6.99 -3.76 7.67
C THR A 144 6.30 -3.09 8.85
N LEU A 145 6.31 -1.75 8.91
CA LEU A 145 5.64 -0.98 9.97
C LEU A 145 4.14 -1.32 10.07
N PHE A 146 3.45 -1.40 8.93
CA PHE A 146 2.02 -1.76 8.86
C PHE A 146 1.74 -3.26 8.72
N TYR A 147 2.75 -4.12 8.93
CA TYR A 147 2.57 -5.56 8.81
C TYR A 147 1.48 -6.10 9.76
N PRO A 148 1.40 -5.70 11.05
CA PRO A 148 0.32 -6.15 11.94
C PRO A 148 -1.07 -5.78 11.42
N ALA A 149 -1.23 -4.57 10.88
CA ALA A 149 -2.50 -4.13 10.28
C ALA A 149 -2.84 -4.96 9.04
N ALA A 150 -1.84 -5.34 8.23
CA ALA A 150 -2.03 -6.23 7.09
C ALA A 150 -2.48 -7.63 7.51
N VAL A 151 -1.94 -8.17 8.60
CA VAL A 151 -2.36 -9.47 9.17
C VAL A 151 -3.80 -9.42 9.65
N VAL A 152 -4.17 -8.39 10.44
CA VAL A 152 -5.56 -8.19 10.92
C VAL A 152 -6.53 -8.08 9.73
N LYS A 153 -6.18 -7.25 8.74
CA LYS A 153 -6.98 -7.06 7.54
C LYS A 153 -7.16 -8.37 6.76
N ASN A 154 -6.11 -9.16 6.56
CA ASN A 154 -6.19 -10.44 5.85
C ASN A 154 -7.07 -11.44 6.61
N HIS A 155 -6.95 -11.51 7.94
CA HIS A 155 -7.80 -12.37 8.77
C HIS A 155 -9.27 -11.96 8.70
N MET A 156 -9.55 -10.65 8.72
CA MET A 156 -10.92 -10.16 8.55
C MET A 156 -11.45 -10.50 7.15
N GLN A 157 -10.66 -10.31 6.10
CA GLN A 157 -11.09 -10.54 4.72
C GLN A 157 -11.23 -12.02 4.34
N SER A 158 -10.55 -12.94 5.02
CA SER A 158 -10.63 -14.39 4.74
C SER A 158 -11.91 -15.04 5.26
N LYS A 159 -12.60 -14.40 6.21
CA LYS A 159 -13.91 -14.84 6.73
C LYS A 159 -15.03 -14.52 5.74
N ILE A 160 -16.06 -15.37 5.72
CA ILE A 160 -17.28 -15.18 4.93
C ILE A 160 -18.46 -15.38 5.88
N GLY A 161 -19.37 -14.41 5.92
CA GLY A 161 -20.53 -14.42 6.79
C GLY A 161 -20.21 -14.14 8.26
N GLY A 162 -21.22 -14.27 9.12
CA GLY A 162 -21.12 -13.98 10.55
C GLY A 162 -20.97 -12.50 10.90
N PRO A 163 -20.83 -12.15 12.19
CA PRO A 163 -20.76 -10.76 12.63
C PRO A 163 -19.48 -10.06 12.15
N PHE A 164 -19.57 -8.74 11.99
CA PHE A 164 -18.44 -7.87 11.68
C PHE A 164 -17.62 -7.67 12.95
N GLU A 165 -16.42 -8.25 12.97
CA GLU A 165 -15.54 -8.18 14.14
C GLU A 165 -14.84 -6.81 14.21
N ASN A 166 -14.65 -6.31 15.42
CA ASN A 166 -13.83 -5.13 15.65
C ASN A 166 -12.34 -5.47 15.37
N PRO A 167 -11.60 -4.65 14.59
CA PRO A 167 -10.19 -4.91 14.28
C PRO A 167 -9.29 -5.09 15.50
N PHE A 168 -9.53 -4.35 16.59
CA PHE A 168 -8.77 -4.47 17.83
C PHE A 168 -9.05 -5.79 18.54
N ARG A 169 -10.29 -6.29 18.45
CA ARG A 169 -10.66 -7.61 18.98
C ARG A 169 -9.97 -8.72 18.19
N VAL A 170 -9.90 -8.57 16.87
CA VAL A 170 -9.16 -9.49 15.98
C VAL A 170 -7.67 -9.46 16.28
N LEU A 171 -7.07 -8.28 16.46
CA LEU A 171 -5.67 -8.14 16.84
C LEU A 171 -5.38 -8.85 18.17
N LYS A 172 -6.22 -8.62 19.20
CA LYS A 172 -6.09 -9.28 20.50
C LYS A 172 -6.25 -10.80 20.38
N TYR A 173 -7.21 -11.27 19.59
CA TYR A 173 -7.42 -12.68 19.32
C TYR A 173 -6.18 -13.33 18.67
N LEU A 174 -5.60 -12.67 17.65
CA LEU A 174 -4.40 -13.14 16.96
C LEU A 174 -3.17 -13.14 17.87
N LEU A 175 -3.03 -12.15 18.76
CA LEU A 175 -1.98 -12.13 19.78
C LEU A 175 -2.12 -13.32 20.72
N VAL A 176 -3.32 -13.54 21.28
CA VAL A 176 -3.56 -14.65 22.22
C VAL A 176 -3.34 -16.01 21.55
N GLY A 177 -3.77 -16.18 20.31
CA GLY A 177 -3.54 -17.41 19.54
C GLY A 177 -2.08 -17.64 19.12
N ARG A 178 -1.18 -16.68 19.38
CA ARG A 178 0.26 -16.76 19.13
C ARG A 178 1.07 -16.53 20.43
N ASP A 179 0.60 -17.12 21.53
CA ASP A 179 1.25 -17.06 22.85
C ASP A 179 1.50 -15.63 23.39
N ARG A 180 0.63 -14.68 23.01
CA ARG A 180 0.74 -13.25 23.32
C ARG A 180 2.04 -12.59 22.81
N SER A 181 2.71 -13.22 21.85
CA SER A 181 3.95 -12.69 21.28
C SER A 181 3.68 -11.72 20.14
N ALA A 182 4.08 -10.45 20.33
CA ALA A 182 4.04 -9.46 19.25
C ALA A 182 4.98 -9.85 18.09
N LEU A 183 6.12 -10.47 18.39
CA LEU A 183 7.07 -10.97 17.39
C LEU A 183 6.44 -12.09 16.54
N ALA A 184 5.58 -12.90 17.13
CA ALA A 184 4.89 -13.95 16.40
C ALA A 184 3.94 -13.37 15.33
N ILE A 185 3.37 -12.17 15.51
CA ILE A 185 2.60 -11.48 14.45
C ILE A 185 3.49 -11.22 13.23
N TYR A 186 4.76 -10.88 13.44
CA TYR A 186 5.76 -10.64 12.40
C TYR A 186 6.29 -11.92 11.76
N SER A 187 5.78 -13.10 12.11
CA SER A 187 6.08 -14.33 11.37
C SER A 187 5.64 -14.16 9.91
N GLY A 188 6.61 -14.25 8.98
CA GLY A 188 6.44 -13.97 7.54
C GLY A 188 6.82 -12.55 7.08
N VAL A 189 7.27 -11.67 7.99
CA VAL A 189 7.67 -10.29 7.63
C VAL A 189 8.77 -10.26 6.57
N TYR A 190 9.70 -11.22 6.58
CA TYR A 190 10.79 -11.30 5.62
C TYR A 190 10.30 -11.50 4.17
N LEU A 191 9.27 -12.34 3.96
CA LEU A 191 8.62 -12.51 2.65
C LEU A 191 7.91 -11.23 2.23
N ASN A 192 7.20 -10.60 3.16
CA ASN A 192 6.51 -9.35 2.89
C ASN A 192 7.50 -8.22 2.57
N PHE A 193 8.61 -8.15 3.28
CA PHE A 193 9.68 -7.18 3.07
C PHE A 193 10.30 -7.36 1.68
N THR A 194 10.75 -8.57 1.34
CA THR A 194 11.39 -8.87 0.04
C THR A 194 10.44 -8.57 -1.12
N ARG A 195 9.18 -9.01 -1.01
CA ARG A 195 8.14 -8.70 -1.99
C ARG A 195 7.91 -7.19 -2.12
N SER A 196 7.85 -6.49 -0.99
CA SER A 196 7.57 -5.05 -0.94
C SER A 196 8.71 -4.26 -1.56
N MET A 197 9.96 -4.63 -1.24
CA MET A 197 11.18 -4.04 -1.78
C MET A 197 11.14 -4.03 -3.31
N VAL A 198 11.02 -5.21 -3.93
CA VAL A 198 10.96 -5.33 -5.41
C VAL A 198 9.79 -4.55 -5.99
N ALA A 199 8.59 -4.72 -5.41
CA ALA A 199 7.40 -4.12 -5.98
C ALA A 199 7.42 -2.58 -5.87
N TRP A 200 7.90 -2.02 -4.76
CA TRP A 200 7.96 -0.57 -4.56
C TRP A 200 9.11 0.08 -5.32
N GLY A 201 10.27 -0.58 -5.41
CA GLY A 201 11.38 -0.12 -6.25
C GLY A 201 10.94 0.06 -7.71
N ILE A 202 10.35 -0.98 -8.30
CA ILE A 202 9.85 -0.92 -9.69
C ILE A 202 8.80 0.18 -9.86
N THR A 203 7.83 0.28 -8.94
CA THR A 203 6.75 1.29 -9.03
C THR A 203 7.33 2.70 -8.99
N ASN A 204 8.25 2.97 -8.06
CA ASN A 204 8.85 4.29 -7.89
C ASN A 204 9.71 4.68 -9.11
N THR A 205 10.54 3.76 -9.59
CA THR A 205 11.38 3.97 -10.77
C THR A 205 10.53 4.26 -12.02
N ILE A 206 9.48 3.47 -12.27
CA ILE A 206 8.60 3.69 -13.42
C ILE A 206 7.91 5.05 -13.31
N TYR A 207 7.40 5.41 -12.13
CA TYR A 207 6.80 6.72 -11.90
C TYR A 207 7.78 7.86 -12.21
N GLU A 208 9.01 7.81 -11.69
CA GLU A 208 10.02 8.86 -11.95
C GLU A 208 10.41 8.94 -13.42
N MET A 209 10.55 7.79 -14.10
CA MET A 209 10.80 7.77 -15.53
C MET A 209 9.68 8.42 -16.34
N LEU A 210 8.42 8.10 -16.01
CA LEU A 210 7.25 8.68 -16.67
C LEU A 210 7.13 10.17 -16.38
N HIS A 211 7.34 10.59 -15.13
CA HIS A 211 7.30 11.98 -14.74
C HIS A 211 8.38 12.81 -15.46
N ARG A 212 9.62 12.30 -15.53
CA ARG A 212 10.72 12.91 -16.31
C ARG A 212 10.46 12.93 -17.82
N PHE A 213 9.73 11.94 -18.34
CA PHE A 213 9.35 11.93 -19.75
C PHE A 213 8.29 13.00 -20.02
N ALA A 214 7.22 13.03 -19.22
CA ALA A 214 6.14 14.01 -19.35
C ALA A 214 6.65 15.45 -19.23
N SER A 215 7.57 15.74 -18.30
CA SER A 215 8.13 17.08 -18.12
C SER A 215 9.08 17.53 -19.23
N ARG A 216 9.53 16.63 -20.10
CA ARG A 216 10.33 16.99 -21.30
C ARG A 216 9.47 17.41 -22.49
N TYR A 217 8.19 17.05 -22.51
CA TYR A 217 7.27 17.28 -23.63
C TYR A 217 6.07 18.19 -23.25
N ALA A 218 6.06 18.73 -22.03
CA ALA A 218 5.11 19.74 -21.56
C ALA A 218 5.79 21.10 -21.54
#